data_AF-A0A1F5T2Z1-F1
#
_entry.id   AF-A0A1F5T2Z1-F1
#
_cell.length_a   1.000
_cell.length_b   1.000
_cell.length_c   1.000
_cell.angle_alpha   90.00
_cell.angle_beta   90.00
_cell.angle_gamma   90.00
#
_symmetry.space_group_name_H-M   'P 1'
#
loop_
_entity.id
_entity.type
_entity.pdbx_description
1 polymer ?
#
loop_
_entity_poly.entity_id
_entity_poly.type
_entity_poly.pdbx_seq_one_letter_code
_entity_poly.pdbx_strand_id
1 'polypeptide(L)'
;MEKFYRQILFRSWRVTWRFRWLWLFGFFATFLGNASFYEAIIRSFNDMSEGRSIYYTLRQYANTGIFSTFSWTKLIDLWQTDTVSFSLSLFTILFVMLVASLIIILAIVSQISLIKSAITLDQNKKISFKQAFSLGIHKFWPVLGLNIITRVVMTGFVIFIAFLVSLYIAQTSWIAYALYIVSFLVLLLLGIIIYFLTIYASAFIVLRDKGIFVSIRYAWYIFKQNMLLNIEMGFILFLLNILIGLLAIVFAVFVLSPFILLYLMMVLMSLSGGLGLLVVLIVILALAIIAVFGSGYTTFQVTVWSILFEELALKRGKSKMRRIVDQIKHRVKKKK
;
A
#
# COMPACT_ATOMS: atom_id res chain seq x y z
N MET A 1 12.15 22.24 -18.04
CA MET A 1 11.30 21.05 -18.21
C MET A 1 10.56 20.68 -16.91
N GLU A 2 10.84 21.31 -15.76
CA GLU A 2 10.59 20.66 -14.47
C GLU A 2 9.65 21.37 -13.49
N LYS A 3 9.22 22.62 -13.71
CA LYS A 3 8.68 23.45 -12.60
C LYS A 3 7.51 22.80 -11.84
N PHE A 4 6.51 22.24 -12.52
CA PHE A 4 5.32 21.72 -11.83
C PHE A 4 5.64 20.48 -10.97
N TYR A 5 6.19 19.42 -11.56
CA TYR A 5 6.53 18.20 -10.83
C TYR A 5 7.60 18.43 -9.77
N ARG A 6 8.65 19.18 -10.11
CA ARG A 6 9.72 19.53 -9.16
C ARG A 6 9.18 20.36 -8.01
N GLN A 7 8.25 21.29 -8.24
CA GLN A 7 7.64 22.07 -7.17
C GLN A 7 6.83 21.18 -6.22
N ILE A 8 6.03 20.25 -6.75
CA ILE A 8 5.27 19.30 -5.92
C ILE A 8 6.24 18.44 -5.11
N LEU A 9 7.19 17.76 -5.76
CA LEU A 9 8.15 16.89 -5.09
C LEU A 9 8.99 17.64 -4.05
N PHE A 10 9.44 18.86 -4.36
CA PHE A 10 10.23 19.66 -3.43
C PHE A 10 9.41 20.18 -2.23
N ARG A 11 8.16 20.60 -2.46
CA ARG A 11 7.23 20.96 -1.39
C ARG A 11 6.94 19.76 -0.49
N SER A 12 6.65 18.60 -1.08
CA SER A 12 6.43 17.36 -0.34
C SER A 12 7.65 16.96 0.46
N TRP A 13 8.85 17.00 -0.13
CA TRP A 13 10.10 16.70 0.55
C TRP A 13 10.32 17.63 1.76
N ARG A 14 10.10 18.94 1.56
CA ARG A 14 10.20 19.92 2.65
C ARG A 14 9.25 19.59 3.79
N VAL A 15 7.98 19.27 3.49
CA VAL A 15 6.99 18.90 4.52
C VAL A 15 7.42 17.63 5.25
N THR A 16 7.79 16.58 4.51
CA THR A 16 8.19 15.28 5.08
C THR A 16 9.39 15.38 6.02
N TRP A 17 10.43 16.15 5.66
CA TRP A 17 11.66 16.23 6.46
C TRP A 17 11.62 17.30 7.54
N ARG A 18 10.91 18.41 7.33
CA ARG A 18 10.77 19.47 8.33
C ARG A 18 9.90 19.02 9.51
N PHE A 19 8.91 18.17 9.27
CA PHE A 19 7.95 17.72 10.29
C PHE A 19 8.06 16.22 10.55
N ARG A 20 9.14 15.81 11.22
CA ARG A 20 9.45 14.38 11.48
C ARG A 20 8.36 13.61 12.25
N TRP A 21 7.50 14.28 13.00
CA TRP A 21 6.36 13.61 13.66
C TRP A 21 5.37 13.00 12.66
N LEU A 22 5.33 13.47 11.41
CA LEU A 22 4.53 12.86 10.34
C LEU A 22 4.96 11.42 10.04
N TRP A 23 6.21 11.05 10.35
CA TRP A 23 6.74 9.71 10.11
C TRP A 23 6.03 8.68 11.00
N LEU A 24 5.56 9.05 12.19
CA LEU A 24 4.74 8.14 12.99
C LEU A 24 3.45 7.79 12.23
N PHE A 25 2.83 8.78 11.59
CA PHE A 25 1.67 8.52 10.72
C PHE A 25 2.08 7.77 9.44
N GLY A 26 3.23 8.05 8.84
CA GLY A 26 3.76 7.30 7.70
C GLY A 26 3.96 5.81 8.01
N PHE A 27 4.46 5.50 9.21
CA PHE A 27 4.68 4.13 9.66
C PHE A 27 3.35 3.37 9.70
N PHE A 28 2.34 3.88 10.40
CA PHE A 28 1.04 3.23 10.46
C PHE A 28 0.33 3.20 9.10
N ALA A 29 0.44 4.26 8.29
CA ALA A 29 -0.13 4.28 6.95
C ALA A 29 0.49 3.23 6.00
N THR A 30 1.70 2.75 6.29
CA THR A 30 2.35 1.69 5.49
C THR A 30 1.56 0.37 5.57
N PHE A 31 0.88 0.09 6.69
CA PHE A 31 0.02 -1.09 6.83
C PHE A 31 -1.25 -1.03 5.98
N LEU A 32 -1.69 0.15 5.53
CA LEU A 32 -2.74 0.27 4.51
C LEU A 32 -2.23 0.05 3.09
N GLY A 33 -0.91 0.05 2.90
CA GLY A 33 -0.28 -0.14 1.60
C GLY A 33 -0.72 -1.42 0.91
N ASN A 34 -0.53 -1.46 -0.41
CA ASN A 34 -0.91 -2.59 -1.27
C ASN A 34 -0.06 -3.86 -1.06
N ALA A 35 0.69 -3.99 0.03
CA ALA A 35 1.57 -5.14 0.30
C ALA A 35 0.83 -6.48 0.19
N SER A 36 -0.39 -6.56 0.74
CA SER A 36 -1.26 -7.74 0.65
C SER A 36 -1.69 -8.07 -0.78
N PHE A 37 -1.77 -7.06 -1.65
CA PHE A 37 -2.15 -7.21 -3.05
C PHE A 37 -0.97 -7.67 -3.90
N TYR A 38 0.23 -7.12 -3.68
CA TYR A 38 1.45 -7.59 -4.35
C TYR A 38 1.70 -9.06 -4.04
N GLU A 39 1.49 -9.48 -2.78
CA GLU A 39 1.61 -10.88 -2.38
C GLU A 39 0.55 -11.77 -3.06
N ALA A 40 -0.70 -11.32 -3.15
CA ALA A 40 -1.75 -12.05 -3.85
C ALA A 40 -1.46 -12.22 -5.36
N ILE A 41 -0.92 -11.19 -6.02
CA ILE A 41 -0.51 -11.28 -7.43
C ILE A 41 0.68 -12.23 -7.58
N ILE A 42 1.73 -12.08 -6.76
CA ILE A 42 2.95 -12.89 -6.85
C ILE A 42 2.63 -14.37 -6.58
N ARG A 43 1.80 -14.66 -5.57
CA ARG A 43 1.34 -16.03 -5.32
C ARG A 43 0.48 -16.57 -6.45
N SER A 44 -0.46 -15.76 -6.98
CA SER A 44 -1.23 -16.17 -8.17
C SER A 44 -0.30 -16.47 -9.35
N PHE A 45 0.81 -15.73 -9.51
CA PHE A 45 1.79 -15.97 -10.55
C PHE A 45 2.57 -17.28 -10.33
N ASN A 46 2.98 -17.54 -9.09
CA ASN A 46 3.73 -18.75 -8.72
C ASN A 46 2.88 -20.02 -8.77
N ASP A 47 1.63 -19.95 -8.29
CA ASP A 47 0.73 -21.10 -8.31
C ASP A 47 0.36 -21.45 -9.75
N MET A 48 0.17 -20.44 -10.60
CA MET A 48 -0.25 -20.66 -11.98
C MET A 48 0.92 -21.04 -12.91
N SER A 49 2.17 -20.63 -12.59
CA SER A 49 3.37 -21.15 -13.29
C SER A 49 3.62 -22.63 -13.01
N GLU A 50 3.15 -23.13 -11.86
CA GLU A 50 3.12 -24.55 -11.51
C GLU A 50 1.89 -25.29 -12.09
N GLY A 51 1.08 -24.65 -12.93
CA GLY A 51 -0.13 -25.22 -13.52
C GLY A 51 -1.26 -25.45 -12.50
N ARG A 52 -1.16 -24.87 -11.30
CA ARG A 52 -2.18 -25.00 -10.26
C ARG A 52 -3.25 -23.96 -10.50
N SER A 53 -4.51 -24.41 -10.52
CA SER A 53 -5.64 -23.50 -10.65
C SER A 53 -5.86 -22.70 -9.36
N ILE A 54 -6.47 -21.52 -9.46
CA ILE A 54 -6.96 -20.77 -8.27
C ILE A 54 -7.89 -21.64 -7.41
N TYR A 55 -8.58 -22.62 -7.97
CA TYR A 55 -9.35 -23.61 -7.19
C TYR A 55 -8.43 -24.47 -6.31
N TYR A 56 -7.29 -24.93 -6.83
CA TYR A 56 -6.27 -25.60 -6.03
C TYR A 56 -5.71 -24.67 -4.96
N THR A 57 -5.40 -23.40 -5.28
CA THR A 57 -4.93 -22.41 -4.30
C THR A 57 -5.97 -22.11 -3.21
N LEU A 58 -7.23 -21.87 -3.56
CA LEU A 58 -8.32 -21.65 -2.59
C LEU A 58 -8.55 -22.88 -1.72
N ARG A 59 -8.52 -24.08 -2.32
CA ARG A 59 -8.59 -25.34 -1.58
C ARG A 59 -7.37 -25.53 -0.69
N GLN A 60 -6.18 -25.14 -1.16
CA GLN A 60 -4.96 -25.19 -0.39
C GLN A 60 -5.03 -24.20 0.76
N TYR A 61 -5.52 -22.96 0.58
CA TYR A 61 -5.78 -22.01 1.68
C TYR A 61 -6.80 -22.54 2.68
N ALA A 62 -7.88 -23.17 2.21
CA ALA A 62 -8.83 -23.87 3.09
C ALA A 62 -8.15 -25.02 3.86
N ASN A 63 -7.16 -25.67 3.24
CA ASN A 63 -6.42 -26.81 3.79
C ASN A 63 -5.07 -26.46 4.45
N THR A 64 -4.59 -25.20 4.40
CA THR A 64 -3.22 -24.80 4.83
C THR A 64 -3.08 -24.68 6.34
N GLY A 65 -4.10 -25.06 7.10
CA GLY A 65 -4.10 -24.77 8.53
C GLY A 65 -4.73 -23.41 8.84
N ILE A 66 -4.66 -22.39 7.99
CA ILE A 66 -5.06 -21.04 8.44
C ILE A 66 -6.56 -20.97 8.78
N PHE A 67 -7.40 -21.61 7.96
CA PHE A 67 -8.83 -21.77 8.26
C PHE A 67 -9.16 -23.07 9.01
N SER A 68 -8.28 -24.08 8.97
CA SER A 68 -8.49 -25.35 9.70
C SER A 68 -7.89 -25.38 11.13
N THR A 69 -7.08 -24.40 11.50
CA THR A 69 -6.64 -24.05 12.86
C THR A 69 -7.76 -23.26 13.54
N PHE A 70 -8.48 -22.45 12.77
CA PHE A 70 -9.79 -21.88 13.11
C PHE A 70 -10.94 -22.79 12.69
N SER A 71 -10.76 -24.11 12.74
CA SER A 71 -11.87 -25.01 12.48
C SER A 71 -12.82 -24.97 13.66
N TRP A 72 -14.07 -24.56 13.44
CA TRP A 72 -15.13 -24.63 14.45
C TRP A 72 -15.19 -26.03 15.08
N THR A 73 -14.96 -27.07 14.29
CA THR A 73 -14.95 -28.46 14.79
C THR A 73 -13.78 -28.74 15.75
N LYS A 74 -12.58 -28.19 15.50
CA LYS A 74 -11.43 -28.35 16.42
C LYS A 74 -11.57 -27.51 17.67
N LEU A 75 -12.20 -26.33 17.58
CA LEU A 75 -12.52 -25.53 18.76
C LEU A 75 -13.57 -26.23 19.64
N ILE A 76 -14.57 -26.88 19.03
CA ILE A 76 -15.57 -27.69 19.74
C ILE A 76 -14.92 -28.93 20.37
N ASP A 77 -14.02 -29.61 19.64
CA ASP A 77 -13.28 -30.76 20.14
C ASP A 77 -12.40 -30.35 21.33
N LEU A 78 -11.59 -29.30 21.20
CA LEU A 78 -10.78 -28.75 22.28
C LEU A 78 -11.61 -28.29 23.48
N TRP A 79 -12.80 -27.72 23.27
CA TRP A 79 -13.72 -27.40 24.36
C TRP A 79 -14.06 -28.67 25.16
N GLN A 80 -14.36 -29.77 24.47
CA GLN A 80 -14.79 -31.02 25.09
C GLN A 80 -13.63 -31.82 25.70
N THR A 81 -12.43 -31.76 25.13
CA THR A 81 -11.29 -32.60 25.53
C THR A 81 -10.28 -31.88 26.44
N ASP A 82 -10.05 -30.58 26.24
CA ASP A 82 -9.02 -29.82 26.96
C ASP A 82 -9.40 -28.33 27.09
N THR A 83 -10.11 -28.02 28.17
CA THR A 83 -10.57 -26.67 28.52
C THR A 83 -9.43 -25.65 28.59
N VAL A 84 -8.21 -26.06 29.00
CA VAL A 84 -7.06 -25.15 29.12
C VAL A 84 -6.57 -24.76 27.74
N SER A 85 -6.34 -25.73 26.86
CA SER A 85 -5.93 -25.47 25.46
C SER A 85 -6.97 -24.68 24.68
N PHE A 86 -8.27 -24.93 24.93
CA PHE A 86 -9.36 -24.14 24.36
C PHE A 86 -9.28 -22.66 24.82
N SER A 87 -9.13 -22.43 26.13
CA SER A 87 -9.07 -21.07 26.68
C SER A 87 -7.88 -20.26 26.17
N LEU A 88 -6.70 -20.88 26.06
CA LEU A 88 -5.48 -20.26 25.53
C LEU A 88 -5.62 -19.94 24.03
N SER A 89 -6.23 -20.84 23.27
CA SER A 89 -6.51 -20.62 21.84
C SER A 89 -7.48 -19.46 21.65
N LEU A 90 -8.58 -19.44 22.41
CA LEU A 90 -9.57 -18.35 22.36
C LEU A 90 -8.93 -17.01 22.75
N PHE A 91 -8.15 -16.98 23.83
CA PHE A 91 -7.43 -15.79 24.26
C PHE A 91 -6.47 -15.29 23.17
N THR A 92 -5.71 -16.18 22.55
CA THR A 92 -4.78 -15.85 21.47
C THR A 92 -5.52 -15.26 20.27
N ILE A 93 -6.66 -15.85 19.88
CA ILE A 93 -7.51 -15.34 18.80
C ILE A 93 -8.00 -13.93 19.10
N LEU A 94 -8.58 -13.73 20.29
CA LEU A 94 -9.10 -12.42 20.71
C LEU A 94 -7.98 -11.38 20.78
N PHE A 95 -6.81 -11.76 21.28
CA PHE A 95 -5.64 -10.89 21.34
C PHE A 95 -5.16 -10.50 19.93
N VAL A 96 -5.05 -11.45 19.01
CA VAL A 96 -4.68 -11.17 17.61
C VAL A 96 -5.72 -10.27 16.94
N MET A 97 -7.02 -10.52 17.14
CA MET A 97 -8.09 -9.67 16.60
C MET A 97 -8.05 -8.26 17.17
N LEU A 98 -7.76 -8.10 18.47
CA LEU A 98 -7.58 -6.81 19.12
C LEU A 98 -6.40 -6.05 18.51
N VAL A 99 -5.22 -6.69 18.40
CA VAL A 99 -4.03 -6.08 17.80
C VAL A 99 -4.27 -5.70 16.34
N ALA A 100 -4.89 -6.59 15.55
CA ALA A 100 -5.23 -6.30 14.16
C ALA A 100 -6.18 -5.11 14.03
N SER A 101 -7.21 -5.05 14.88
CA SER A 101 -8.17 -3.93 14.90
C SER A 101 -7.48 -2.61 15.27
N LEU A 102 -6.59 -2.62 16.26
CA LEU A 102 -5.81 -1.45 16.64
C LEU A 102 -4.89 -0.97 15.51
N ILE A 103 -4.22 -1.90 14.81
CA ILE A 103 -3.38 -1.56 13.65
C ILE A 103 -4.24 -0.92 12.55
N ILE A 104 -5.40 -1.49 12.21
CA ILE A 104 -6.30 -0.93 11.20
C ILE A 104 -6.77 0.47 11.59
N ILE A 105 -7.18 0.67 12.85
CA ILE A 105 -7.60 1.98 13.35
C ILE A 105 -6.46 2.99 13.19
N LEU A 106 -5.27 2.68 13.70
CA LEU A 106 -4.12 3.56 13.63
C LEU A 106 -3.71 3.85 12.19
N ALA A 107 -3.78 2.86 11.30
CA ALA A 107 -3.41 3.01 9.91
C ALA A 107 -4.35 3.97 9.15
N ILE A 108 -5.67 3.83 9.33
CA ILE A 108 -6.68 4.73 8.73
C ILE A 108 -6.59 6.14 9.31
N VAL A 109 -6.51 6.26 10.63
CA VAL A 109 -6.33 7.57 11.31
C VAL A 109 -5.08 8.25 10.78
N SER A 110 -3.99 7.53 10.63
CA SER A 110 -2.72 8.06 10.11
C SER A 110 -2.82 8.50 8.65
N GLN A 111 -3.49 7.75 7.79
CA GLN A 111 -3.73 8.15 6.39
C GLN A 111 -4.48 9.49 6.33
N ILE A 112 -5.53 9.65 7.13
CA ILE A 112 -6.31 10.89 7.20
C ILE A 112 -5.45 12.05 7.71
N SER A 113 -4.76 11.83 8.83
CA SER A 113 -3.90 12.82 9.46
C SER A 113 -2.81 13.29 8.50
N LEU A 114 -2.17 12.38 7.77
CA LEU A 114 -1.17 12.72 6.74
C LEU A 114 -1.76 13.61 5.65
N ILE A 115 -2.90 13.24 5.07
CA ILE A 115 -3.53 14.03 3.99
C ILE A 115 -3.82 15.45 4.46
N LYS A 116 -4.44 15.60 5.63
CA LYS A 116 -4.81 16.91 6.17
C LYS A 116 -3.59 17.74 6.56
N SER A 117 -2.64 17.13 7.27
CA SER A 117 -1.41 17.80 7.70
C SER A 117 -0.52 18.18 6.53
N ALA A 118 -0.41 17.34 5.50
CA ALA A 118 0.35 17.63 4.29
C ALA A 118 -0.08 18.97 3.67
N ILE A 119 -1.39 19.15 3.42
CA ILE A 119 -1.92 20.38 2.83
C ILE A 119 -1.82 21.57 3.78
N THR A 120 -2.08 21.36 5.07
CA THR A 120 -2.05 22.46 6.06
C THR A 120 -0.63 23.01 6.22
N LEU A 121 0.36 22.14 6.35
CA LEU A 121 1.77 22.50 6.52
C LEU A 121 2.37 23.08 5.23
N ASP A 122 1.93 22.58 4.09
CA ASP A 122 2.32 23.10 2.78
C ASP A 122 1.79 24.54 2.54
N GLN A 123 0.61 24.87 3.07
CA GLN A 123 0.08 26.24 3.11
C GLN A 123 0.74 27.13 4.18
N ASN A 124 1.85 26.70 4.80
CA ASN A 124 2.52 27.36 5.93
C ASN A 124 1.62 27.58 7.16
N LYS A 125 0.51 26.84 7.29
CA LYS A 125 -0.33 26.86 8.48
C LYS A 125 0.21 25.86 9.50
N LYS A 126 0.03 26.17 10.78
CA LYS A 126 0.44 25.28 11.87
C LYS A 126 -0.66 24.28 12.18
N ILE A 127 -0.27 23.02 12.35
CA ILE A 127 -1.13 21.96 12.87
C ILE A 127 -0.29 21.11 13.82
N SER A 128 -0.82 20.84 15.02
CA SER A 128 -0.12 20.00 15.99
C SER A 128 -0.47 18.52 15.78
N PHE A 129 0.38 17.63 16.32
CA PHE A 129 0.13 16.17 16.28
C PHE A 129 -1.24 15.81 16.86
N LYS A 130 -1.59 16.37 18.03
CA LYS A 130 -2.88 16.12 18.70
C LYS A 130 -4.08 16.54 17.84
N GLN A 131 -3.99 17.71 17.20
CA GLN A 131 -5.03 18.19 16.28
C GLN A 131 -5.16 17.28 15.06
N ALA A 132 -4.03 16.89 14.45
CA ALA A 132 -4.00 15.99 13.30
C ALA A 132 -4.60 14.62 13.63
N PHE A 133 -4.26 14.05 14.79
CA PHE A 133 -4.77 12.77 15.27
C PHE A 133 -6.28 12.80 15.55
N SER A 134 -6.75 13.83 16.25
CA SER A 134 -8.18 14.03 16.52
C SER A 134 -8.99 14.15 15.22
N LEU A 135 -8.50 14.91 14.24
CA LEU A 135 -9.13 14.99 12.91
C LEU A 135 -9.15 13.62 12.20
N GLY A 136 -8.09 12.82 12.39
CA GLY A 136 -8.01 11.44 11.89
C GLY A 136 -9.13 10.56 12.44
N ILE A 137 -9.38 10.62 13.74
CA ILE A 137 -10.47 9.87 14.39
C ILE A 137 -11.84 10.32 13.87
N HIS A 138 -12.08 11.63 13.73
CA HIS A 138 -13.37 12.15 13.28
C HIS A 138 -13.77 11.71 11.86
N LYS A 139 -12.80 11.43 11.00
CA LYS A 139 -13.03 10.97 9.61
C LYS A 139 -12.73 9.49 9.40
N PHE A 140 -12.54 8.73 10.49
CA PHE A 140 -12.23 7.31 10.45
C PHE A 140 -13.25 6.52 9.62
N TRP A 141 -14.54 6.58 9.97
CA TRP A 141 -15.58 5.75 9.36
C TRP A 141 -15.74 5.95 7.85
N PRO A 142 -15.85 7.19 7.33
CA PRO A 142 -15.96 7.38 5.89
C PRO A 142 -14.76 6.86 5.10
N VAL A 143 -13.54 7.04 5.62
CA VAL A 143 -12.31 6.59 4.94
C VAL A 143 -12.09 5.08 5.09
N LEU A 144 -12.47 4.49 6.23
CA LEU A 144 -12.52 3.04 6.40
C LEU A 144 -13.48 2.42 5.38
N GLY A 145 -14.71 2.95 5.28
CA GLY A 145 -15.71 2.47 4.32
C GLY A 145 -15.23 2.57 2.88
N LEU A 146 -14.56 3.66 2.51
CA LEU A 146 -13.93 3.81 1.20
C LEU A 146 -12.84 2.74 0.94
N ASN A 147 -11.96 2.51 1.91
CA ASN A 147 -10.91 1.48 1.80
C ASN A 147 -11.51 0.07 1.68
N ILE A 148 -12.56 -0.25 2.45
CA ILE A 148 -13.27 -1.53 2.35
C ILE A 148 -13.91 -1.68 0.97
N ILE A 149 -14.67 -0.69 0.50
CA ILE A 149 -15.33 -0.74 -0.81
C ILE A 149 -14.30 -0.95 -1.93
N THR A 150 -13.22 -0.19 -1.92
CA THR A 150 -12.19 -0.28 -2.97
C THR A 150 -11.44 -1.61 -2.94
N ARG A 151 -11.19 -2.17 -1.74
CA ARG A 151 -10.60 -3.51 -1.58
C ARG A 151 -11.56 -4.61 -2.04
N VAL A 152 -12.83 -4.57 -1.65
CA VAL A 152 -13.85 -5.55 -2.08
C VAL A 152 -14.01 -5.53 -3.60
N VAL A 153 -14.09 -4.34 -4.21
CA VAL A 153 -14.17 -4.19 -5.67
C VAL A 153 -12.93 -4.79 -6.35
N MET A 154 -11.72 -4.48 -5.84
CA MET A 154 -10.48 -5.01 -6.40
C MET A 154 -10.40 -6.53 -6.28
N THR A 155 -10.67 -7.08 -5.09
CA THR A 155 -10.68 -8.54 -4.85
C THR A 155 -11.72 -9.23 -5.73
N GLY A 156 -12.90 -8.62 -5.92
CA GLY A 156 -13.92 -9.11 -6.84
C GLY A 156 -13.41 -9.22 -8.28
N PHE A 157 -12.69 -8.21 -8.78
CA PHE A 157 -12.06 -8.27 -10.11
C PHE A 157 -10.97 -9.33 -10.20
N VAL A 158 -10.15 -9.50 -9.17
CA VAL A 158 -9.12 -10.55 -9.13
C VAL A 158 -9.76 -11.94 -9.19
N ILE A 159 -10.77 -12.21 -8.36
CA ILE A 159 -11.49 -13.49 -8.36
C ILE A 159 -12.17 -13.75 -9.71
N PHE A 160 -12.81 -12.72 -10.28
CA PHE A 160 -13.48 -12.83 -11.57
C PHE A 160 -12.49 -13.17 -12.70
N ILE A 161 -11.35 -12.46 -12.76
CA ILE A 161 -10.34 -12.70 -13.79
C ILE A 161 -9.65 -14.05 -13.57
N ALA A 162 -9.33 -14.40 -12.33
CA ALA A 162 -8.81 -15.72 -11.96
C ALA A 162 -9.73 -16.85 -12.41
N PHE A 163 -11.05 -16.70 -12.21
CA PHE A 163 -12.06 -17.63 -12.68
C PHE A 163 -12.08 -17.73 -14.21
N LEU A 164 -12.06 -16.60 -14.93
CA LEU A 164 -12.03 -16.62 -16.39
C LEU A 164 -10.79 -17.33 -16.92
N VAL A 165 -9.62 -17.08 -16.36
CA VAL A 165 -8.37 -17.69 -16.81
C VAL A 165 -8.35 -19.19 -16.50
N SER A 166 -8.88 -19.62 -15.34
CA SER A 166 -8.88 -21.05 -14.96
C SER A 166 -9.71 -21.95 -15.89
N LEU A 167 -10.74 -21.41 -16.54
CA LEU A 167 -11.53 -22.14 -17.54
C LEU A 167 -10.70 -22.54 -18.78
N TYR A 168 -9.63 -21.80 -19.08
CA TYR A 168 -8.82 -22.01 -20.29
C TYR A 168 -7.44 -22.63 -20.03
N ILE A 169 -6.92 -22.59 -18.80
CA ILE A 169 -5.62 -23.20 -18.44
C ILE A 169 -5.64 -24.73 -18.59
N ALA A 170 -6.81 -25.37 -18.49
CA ALA A 170 -6.92 -26.82 -18.69
C ALA A 170 -6.52 -27.27 -20.11
N GLN A 171 -6.44 -26.33 -21.06
CA GLN A 171 -5.97 -26.59 -22.42
C GLN A 171 -4.61 -25.93 -22.57
N THR A 172 -3.55 -26.72 -22.76
CA THR A 172 -2.16 -26.26 -23.02
C THR A 172 -2.04 -25.62 -24.42
N SER A 173 -2.78 -24.54 -24.63
CA SER A 173 -2.87 -23.80 -25.88
C SER A 173 -2.19 -22.45 -25.75
N TRP A 174 -1.59 -21.96 -26.83
CA TRP A 174 -1.04 -20.60 -26.93
C TRP A 174 -2.09 -19.52 -26.60
N ILE A 175 -3.37 -19.83 -26.81
CA ILE A 175 -4.51 -18.96 -26.47
C ILE A 175 -4.63 -18.76 -24.96
N ALA A 176 -4.35 -19.78 -24.14
CA ALA A 176 -4.38 -19.68 -22.68
C ALA A 176 -3.28 -18.73 -22.17
N TYR A 177 -2.07 -18.80 -22.74
CA TYR A 177 -0.99 -17.87 -22.43
C TYR A 177 -1.30 -16.43 -22.87
N ALA A 178 -1.90 -16.24 -24.04
CA ALA A 178 -2.31 -14.92 -24.50
C ALA A 178 -3.39 -14.31 -23.60
N LEU A 179 -4.43 -15.08 -23.27
CA LEU A 179 -5.47 -14.67 -22.31
C LEU A 179 -4.87 -14.31 -20.95
N TYR A 180 -3.89 -15.08 -20.47
CA TYR A 180 -3.22 -14.79 -19.21
C TYR A 180 -2.51 -13.42 -19.22
N ILE A 181 -1.69 -13.16 -20.24
CA ILE A 181 -0.97 -11.89 -20.37
C ILE A 181 -1.96 -10.72 -20.45
N VAL A 182 -3.04 -10.87 -21.22
CA VAL A 182 -4.08 -9.84 -21.33
C VAL A 182 -4.78 -9.61 -20.00
N SER A 183 -5.17 -10.67 -19.29
CA SER A 183 -5.79 -10.61 -17.97
C SER A 183 -4.90 -9.91 -16.94
N PHE A 184 -3.60 -10.21 -16.95
CA PHE A 184 -2.63 -9.55 -16.09
C PHE A 184 -2.52 -8.05 -16.39
N LEU A 185 -2.43 -7.66 -17.66
CA LEU A 185 -2.39 -6.25 -18.07
C LEU A 185 -3.66 -5.51 -17.65
N VAL A 186 -4.83 -6.14 -17.80
CA VAL A 186 -6.12 -5.58 -17.36
C VAL A 186 -6.15 -5.39 -15.84
N LEU A 187 -5.72 -6.39 -15.06
CA LEU A 187 -5.64 -6.28 -13.60
C LEU A 187 -4.67 -5.19 -13.14
N LEU A 188 -3.52 -5.08 -13.80
CA LEU A 188 -2.53 -4.05 -13.52
C LEU A 188 -3.13 -2.65 -13.76
N LEU A 189 -3.80 -2.44 -14.91
CA LEU A 189 -4.46 -1.17 -15.23
C LEU A 189 -5.60 -0.85 -14.25
N LEU A 190 -6.44 -1.82 -13.91
CA LEU A 190 -7.51 -1.66 -12.94
C LEU A 190 -6.98 -1.34 -11.54
N GLY A 191 -5.91 -2.02 -11.11
CA GLY A 191 -5.26 -1.76 -9.83
C GLY A 191 -4.71 -0.34 -9.73
N ILE A 192 -4.10 0.16 -10.81
CA ILE A 192 -3.64 1.55 -10.90
C ILE A 192 -4.84 2.52 -10.77
N ILE A 193 -5.91 2.29 -11.53
CA ILE A 193 -7.11 3.14 -11.49
C ILE A 193 -7.73 3.16 -10.08
N ILE A 194 -7.90 1.99 -9.46
CA ILE A 194 -8.47 1.87 -8.12
C ILE A 194 -7.58 2.57 -7.10
N TYR A 195 -6.26 2.40 -7.17
CA TYR A 195 -5.32 3.11 -6.30
C TYR A 195 -5.51 4.64 -6.38
N PHE A 196 -5.58 5.19 -7.59
CA PHE A 196 -5.83 6.62 -7.80
C PHE A 196 -7.18 7.07 -7.28
N LEU A 197 -8.23 6.28 -7.50
CA LEU A 197 -9.57 6.55 -6.98
C LEU A 197 -9.57 6.58 -5.46
N THR A 198 -8.94 5.60 -4.79
CA THR A 198 -8.87 5.54 -3.33
C THR A 198 -8.18 6.76 -2.76
N ILE A 199 -6.99 7.13 -3.26
CA ILE A 199 -6.25 8.26 -2.68
C ILE A 199 -6.95 9.62 -2.90
N TYR A 200 -7.56 9.85 -4.06
CA TYR A 200 -8.30 11.08 -4.33
C TYR A 200 -9.66 11.12 -3.65
N ALA A 201 -10.37 10.01 -3.57
CA ALA A 201 -11.62 9.96 -2.82
C ALA A 201 -11.35 10.18 -1.32
N SER A 202 -10.29 9.61 -0.76
CA SER A 202 -9.84 9.92 0.61
C SER A 202 -9.56 11.41 0.78
N ALA A 203 -8.86 12.04 -0.17
CA ALA A 203 -8.60 13.48 -0.13
C ALA A 203 -9.90 14.32 -0.18
N PHE A 204 -10.89 13.94 -0.99
CA PHE A 204 -12.19 14.61 -1.01
C PHE A 204 -12.96 14.46 0.31
N ILE A 205 -12.96 13.27 0.92
CA ILE A 205 -13.60 13.03 2.21
C ILE A 205 -12.94 13.90 3.29
N VAL A 206 -11.61 13.94 3.32
CA VAL A 206 -10.82 14.58 4.38
C VAL A 206 -10.75 16.10 4.23
N LEU A 207 -10.64 16.61 3.01
CA LEU A 207 -10.38 18.04 2.74
C LEU A 207 -11.63 18.82 2.34
N ARG A 208 -12.72 18.14 1.94
CA ARG A 208 -13.95 18.76 1.41
C ARG A 208 -15.23 18.18 2.02
N ASP A 209 -15.12 17.32 3.04
CA ASP A 209 -16.24 16.74 3.80
C ASP A 209 -17.32 16.08 2.92
N LYS A 210 -16.91 15.47 1.81
CA LYS A 210 -17.84 14.81 0.88
C LYS A 210 -18.15 13.38 1.35
N GLY A 211 -19.36 12.89 1.05
CA GLY A 211 -19.73 11.49 1.26
C GLY A 211 -18.95 10.53 0.35
N ILE A 212 -18.93 9.23 0.67
CA ILE A 212 -18.09 8.22 0.01
C ILE A 212 -18.35 8.17 -1.51
N PHE A 213 -19.61 7.94 -1.93
CA PHE A 213 -19.96 7.82 -3.35
C PHE A 213 -19.71 9.11 -4.15
N VAL A 214 -20.01 10.26 -3.53
CA VAL A 214 -19.74 11.57 -4.11
C VAL A 214 -18.24 11.76 -4.32
N SER A 215 -17.43 11.37 -3.34
CA SER A 215 -15.97 11.45 -3.39
C SER A 215 -15.37 10.57 -4.48
N ILE A 216 -15.86 9.33 -4.64
CA ILE A 216 -15.45 8.43 -5.72
C ILE A 216 -15.78 9.04 -7.09
N ARG A 217 -16.99 9.62 -7.25
CA ARG A 217 -17.40 10.25 -8.51
C ARG A 217 -16.50 11.42 -8.89
N TYR A 218 -16.16 12.29 -7.93
CA TYR A 218 -15.25 13.40 -8.18
C TYR A 218 -13.80 12.94 -8.38
N ALA A 219 -13.34 11.91 -7.66
CA ALA A 219 -12.04 11.29 -7.87
C ALA A 219 -11.91 10.75 -9.30
N TRP A 220 -12.93 10.05 -9.80
CA TRP A 220 -12.99 9.56 -11.18
C TRP A 220 -12.93 10.70 -12.19
N TYR A 221 -13.68 11.78 -11.96
CA TYR A 221 -13.68 12.96 -12.83
C TYR A 221 -12.29 13.61 -12.91
N ILE A 222 -11.63 13.86 -11.78
CA ILE A 222 -10.27 14.43 -11.75
C ILE A 222 -9.25 13.49 -12.40
N PHE A 223 -9.35 12.19 -12.11
CA PHE A 223 -8.47 11.18 -12.68
C PHE A 223 -8.58 11.15 -14.21
N LYS A 224 -9.80 11.06 -14.76
CA LYS A 224 -10.01 11.02 -16.22
C LYS A 224 -9.49 12.28 -16.92
N GLN A 225 -9.63 13.46 -16.31
CA GLN A 225 -9.16 14.71 -16.89
C GLN A 225 -7.63 14.85 -16.92
N ASN A 226 -6.94 14.17 -15.99
CA ASN A 226 -5.51 14.31 -15.77
C ASN A 226 -4.78 12.97 -15.76
N MET A 227 -5.32 11.97 -16.46
CA MET A 227 -4.85 10.58 -16.41
C MET A 227 -3.35 10.49 -16.67
N LEU A 228 -2.88 11.18 -17.71
CA LEU A 228 -1.48 11.18 -18.06
C LEU A 228 -0.59 11.82 -16.99
N LEU A 229 -1.03 12.92 -16.39
CA LEU A 229 -0.28 13.58 -15.32
C LEU A 229 -0.15 12.66 -14.10
N ASN A 230 -1.24 11.97 -13.76
CA ASN A 230 -1.26 11.02 -12.65
C ASN A 230 -0.32 9.84 -12.90
N ILE A 231 -0.32 9.29 -14.13
CA ILE A 231 0.60 8.22 -14.54
C ILE A 231 2.05 8.71 -14.51
N GLU A 232 2.35 9.89 -15.04
CA GLU A 232 3.72 10.47 -14.99
C GLU A 232 4.21 10.62 -13.55
N MET A 233 3.38 11.16 -12.65
CA MET A 233 3.72 11.28 -11.23
C MET A 233 3.84 9.93 -10.53
N GLY A 234 2.96 8.98 -10.86
CA GLY A 234 3.02 7.63 -10.34
C GLY A 234 4.31 6.92 -10.75
N PHE A 235 4.73 7.09 -12.00
CA PHE A 235 5.99 6.55 -12.51
C PHE A 235 7.21 7.16 -11.83
N ILE A 236 7.22 8.48 -11.58
CA ILE A 236 8.30 9.14 -10.82
C ILE A 236 8.38 8.58 -9.39
N LEU A 237 7.23 8.46 -8.71
CA LEU A 237 7.18 7.89 -7.36
C LEU A 237 7.60 6.42 -7.34
N PHE A 238 7.23 5.64 -8.36
CA PHE A 238 7.68 4.27 -8.53
C PHE A 238 9.21 4.16 -8.67
N LEU A 239 9.84 5.01 -9.50
CA LEU A 239 11.30 5.06 -9.59
C LEU A 239 11.95 5.46 -8.26
N LEU A 240 11.37 6.44 -7.56
CA LEU A 240 11.83 6.82 -6.22
C LEU A 240 11.68 5.67 -5.20
N ASN A 241 10.61 4.87 -5.29
CA ASN A 241 10.42 3.70 -4.45
C ASN A 241 11.55 2.68 -4.65
N ILE A 242 11.91 2.38 -5.90
CA ILE A 242 13.02 1.47 -6.22
C ILE A 242 14.32 2.03 -5.65
N LEU A 243 14.61 3.31 -5.87
CA LEU A 243 15.84 3.94 -5.38
C LEU A 243 15.92 3.90 -3.85
N ILE A 244 14.84 4.24 -3.15
CA ILE A 244 14.79 4.21 -1.68
C ILE A 244 14.89 2.78 -1.16
N GLY A 245 14.28 1.81 -1.84
CA GLY A 245 14.41 0.39 -1.52
C GLY A 245 15.86 -0.11 -1.66
N LEU A 246 16.53 0.23 -2.75
CA LEU A 246 17.95 -0.09 -2.96
C LEU A 246 18.84 0.56 -1.88
N LEU A 247 18.59 1.84 -1.57
CA LEU A 247 19.30 2.53 -0.49
C LEU A 247 19.06 1.87 0.87
N ALA A 248 17.83 1.42 1.16
CA ALA A 248 17.50 0.71 2.38
C ALA A 248 18.23 -0.63 2.47
N ILE A 249 18.35 -1.38 1.35
CA ILE A 249 19.09 -2.64 1.29
C ILE A 249 20.59 -2.40 1.52
N VAL A 250 21.19 -1.43 0.82
CA VAL A 250 22.61 -1.09 1.00
C VAL A 250 22.89 -0.67 2.44
N PHE A 251 22.02 0.17 3.01
CA PHE A 251 22.10 0.59 4.40
C PHE A 251 21.95 -0.59 5.37
N ALA A 252 21.01 -1.50 5.11
CA ALA A 252 20.81 -2.71 5.92
C ALA A 252 22.01 -3.64 5.86
N VAL A 253 22.59 -3.89 4.68
CA VAL A 253 23.82 -4.69 4.54
C VAL A 253 24.94 -4.08 5.36
N PHE A 254 25.16 -2.76 5.25
CA PHE A 254 26.21 -2.09 6.02
C PHE A 254 25.98 -2.20 7.53
N VAL A 255 24.78 -1.88 8.02
CA VAL A 255 24.44 -1.87 9.45
C VAL A 255 24.40 -3.27 10.06
N LEU A 256 23.87 -4.26 9.32
CA LEU A 256 23.70 -5.63 9.82
C LEU A 256 24.97 -6.47 9.64
N SER A 257 25.87 -6.14 8.71
CA SER A 257 27.11 -6.89 8.46
C SER A 257 27.95 -7.21 9.71
N PRO A 258 28.24 -6.28 10.64
CA PRO A 258 29.02 -6.63 11.84
C PRO A 258 28.32 -7.65 12.72
N PHE A 259 26.98 -7.59 12.83
CA PHE A 259 26.20 -8.52 13.65
C PHE A 259 26.08 -9.90 13.00
N ILE A 260 25.96 -9.95 11.66
CA ILE A 260 25.95 -11.19 10.91
C ILE A 260 27.32 -11.87 11.00
N LEU A 261 28.42 -11.12 10.86
CA LEU A 261 29.78 -11.64 11.04
C LEU A 261 29.99 -12.17 12.46
N LEU A 262 29.57 -11.42 13.48
CA LEU A 262 29.63 -11.86 14.86
C LEU A 262 28.82 -13.16 15.08
N TYR A 263 27.62 -13.24 14.51
CA TYR A 263 26.79 -14.44 14.57
C TYR A 263 27.51 -15.65 13.97
N LEU A 264 28.09 -15.48 12.77
CA LEU A 264 28.85 -16.54 12.10
C LEU A 264 30.06 -16.97 12.93
N MET A 265 30.81 -16.04 13.52
CA MET A 265 31.95 -16.36 14.39
C MET A 265 31.52 -17.16 15.63
N MET A 266 30.42 -16.77 16.28
CA MET A 266 29.90 -17.48 17.46
C MET A 266 29.46 -18.91 17.10
N VAL A 267 28.82 -19.11 15.95
CA VAL A 267 28.44 -20.44 15.45
C VAL A 267 29.68 -21.30 15.17
N LEU A 268 30.69 -20.75 14.49
CA LEU A 268 31.94 -21.47 14.17
C LEU A 268 32.71 -21.89 15.44
N MET A 269 32.67 -21.07 16.48
CA MET A 269 33.32 -21.35 17.77
C MET A 269 32.46 -22.20 18.72
N SER A 270 31.28 -22.67 18.28
CA SER A 270 30.32 -23.40 19.13
C SER A 270 29.91 -22.66 20.41
N LEU A 271 29.91 -21.33 20.37
CA LEU A 271 29.49 -20.46 21.47
C LEU A 271 27.96 -20.32 21.45
N SER A 272 27.26 -21.14 22.24
CA SER A 272 25.80 -21.09 22.35
C SER A 272 25.30 -19.92 23.20
N GLY A 273 26.14 -19.40 24.11
CA GLY A 273 25.81 -18.27 24.97
C GLY A 273 25.60 -16.98 24.17
N GLY A 274 24.39 -16.45 24.15
CA GLY A 274 24.08 -15.13 23.56
C GLY A 274 23.62 -15.14 22.10
N LEU A 275 23.63 -16.29 21.40
CA LEU A 275 23.14 -16.38 20.01
C LEU A 275 21.69 -15.91 19.87
N GLY A 276 20.81 -16.32 20.80
CA GLY A 276 19.41 -15.90 20.80
C GLY A 276 19.25 -14.37 20.93
N LEU A 277 20.02 -13.75 21.82
CA LEU A 277 20.00 -12.29 21.99
C LEU A 277 20.51 -11.58 20.73
N LEU A 278 21.56 -12.10 20.10
CA LEU A 278 22.11 -11.54 18.87
C LEU A 278 21.11 -11.63 17.71
N VAL A 279 20.41 -12.76 17.57
CA VAL A 279 19.35 -12.92 16.55
C VAL A 279 18.21 -11.93 16.80
N VAL A 280 17.76 -11.79 18.04
CA VAL A 280 16.72 -10.81 18.41
C VAL A 280 17.18 -9.39 18.07
N LEU A 281 18.44 -9.04 18.37
CA LEU A 281 19.01 -7.75 18.03
C LEU A 281 19.04 -7.50 16.51
N ILE A 282 19.49 -8.49 15.72
CA ILE A 282 19.50 -8.40 14.25
C ILE A 282 18.08 -8.17 13.71
N VAL A 283 17.09 -8.90 14.23
CA VAL A 283 15.68 -8.74 13.82
C VAL A 283 15.16 -7.35 14.19
N ILE A 284 15.43 -6.87 15.40
CA ILE A 284 15.02 -5.51 15.83
C ILE A 284 15.65 -4.45 14.93
N LEU A 285 16.94 -4.56 14.62
CA LEU A 285 17.63 -3.63 13.73
C LEU A 285 17.05 -3.68 12.32
N ALA A 286 16.80 -4.87 11.77
CA ALA A 286 16.18 -5.02 10.46
C ALA A 286 14.79 -4.38 10.41
N LEU A 287 13.94 -4.62 11.43
CA LEU A 287 12.62 -4.01 11.55
C LEU A 287 12.70 -2.48 11.70
N ALA A 288 13.67 -1.97 12.46
CA ALA A 288 13.88 -0.53 12.61
C ALA A 288 14.26 0.13 11.28
N ILE A 289 15.11 -0.51 10.47
CA ILE A 289 15.49 -0.01 9.14
C ILE A 289 14.26 0.02 8.22
N ILE A 290 13.51 -1.09 8.14
CA ILE A 290 12.27 -1.15 7.35
C ILE A 290 11.28 -0.07 7.80
N ALA A 291 11.11 0.09 9.11
CA ALA A 291 10.20 1.08 9.69
C ALA A 291 10.61 2.51 9.31
N VAL A 292 11.89 2.86 9.41
CA VAL A 292 12.40 4.22 9.11
C VAL A 292 12.25 4.55 7.62
N PHE A 293 12.74 3.68 6.73
CA PHE A 293 12.67 3.91 5.29
C PHE A 293 11.23 3.86 4.76
N GLY A 294 10.45 2.86 5.20
CA GLY A 294 9.05 2.71 4.82
C GLY A 294 8.19 3.88 5.30
N SER A 295 8.36 4.30 6.55
CA SER A 295 7.66 5.45 7.11
C SER A 295 7.96 6.75 6.36
N GLY A 296 9.24 7.05 6.14
CA GLY A 296 9.66 8.27 5.45
C GLY A 296 9.13 8.32 4.02
N TYR A 297 9.23 7.21 3.29
CA TYR A 297 8.72 7.10 1.94
C TYR A 297 7.18 7.21 1.88
N THR A 298 6.44 6.49 2.72
CA THR A 298 4.97 6.58 2.77
C THR A 298 4.51 8.00 3.09
N THR A 299 5.17 8.67 4.05
CA THR A 299 4.89 10.08 4.37
C THR A 299 5.09 10.98 3.15
N PHE A 300 6.22 10.82 2.45
CA PHE A 300 6.52 11.56 1.24
C PHE A 300 5.49 11.30 0.14
N GLN A 301 5.18 10.03 -0.13
CA GLN A 301 4.25 9.61 -1.18
C GLN A 301 2.85 10.17 -0.94
N VAL A 302 2.30 10.04 0.27
CA VAL A 302 0.97 10.59 0.62
C VAL A 302 0.98 12.12 0.51
N THR A 303 2.06 12.78 0.90
CA THR A 303 2.21 14.24 0.78
C THR A 303 2.23 14.68 -0.69
N VAL A 304 2.94 13.97 -1.56
CA VAL A 304 2.97 14.23 -3.01
C VAL A 304 1.57 14.09 -3.61
N TRP A 305 0.88 13.01 -3.30
CA TRP A 305 -0.47 12.79 -3.82
C TRP A 305 -1.48 13.80 -3.30
N SER A 306 -1.36 14.21 -2.03
CA SER A 306 -2.23 15.22 -1.43
C SER A 306 -2.02 16.58 -2.11
N ILE A 307 -0.77 17.03 -2.24
CA ILE A 307 -0.46 18.30 -2.91
C ILE A 307 -0.89 18.25 -4.38
N LEU A 308 -0.63 17.13 -5.07
CA LEU A 308 -1.06 16.98 -6.45
C LEU A 308 -2.58 17.06 -6.58
N PHE A 309 -3.31 16.37 -5.70
CA PHE A 309 -4.77 16.45 -5.64
C PHE A 309 -5.24 17.89 -5.49
N GLU A 310 -4.67 18.65 -4.56
CA GLU A 310 -5.07 20.05 -4.31
C GLU A 310 -4.81 20.94 -5.54
N GLU A 311 -3.66 20.77 -6.21
CA GLU A 311 -3.34 21.50 -7.45
C GLU A 311 -4.28 21.13 -8.62
N LEU A 312 -4.67 19.85 -8.73
CA LEU A 312 -5.62 19.40 -9.75
C LEU A 312 -7.05 19.87 -9.46
N ALA A 313 -7.49 19.78 -8.21
CA ALA A 313 -8.81 20.22 -7.77
C ALA A 313 -8.99 21.74 -7.94
N LEU A 314 -7.93 22.53 -7.76
CA LEU A 314 -7.90 23.97 -8.01
C LEU A 314 -7.65 24.34 -9.49
N LYS A 315 -7.66 23.36 -10.42
CA LYS A 315 -7.42 23.51 -11.88
C LYS A 315 -6.06 24.12 -12.26
N ARG A 316 -5.03 23.98 -11.41
CA ARG A 316 -3.67 24.51 -11.67
C ARG A 316 -2.75 23.52 -12.40
N GLY A 317 -3.10 22.24 -12.46
CA GLY A 317 -2.30 21.23 -13.18
C GLY A 317 -2.61 21.14 -14.68
N LYS A 318 -1.58 21.26 -15.54
CA LYS A 318 -1.63 20.90 -16.97
C LYS A 318 -0.49 19.94 -17.31
N SER A 319 -0.83 18.74 -17.81
CA SER A 319 0.10 17.67 -18.22
C SER A 319 1.13 18.13 -19.27
N LYS A 320 2.34 17.55 -19.22
CA LYS A 320 3.45 17.82 -20.15
C LYS A 320 3.08 17.48 -21.59
N MET A 321 2.55 16.29 -21.87
CA MET A 321 2.20 15.94 -23.25
C MET A 321 1.00 16.73 -23.76
N ARG A 322 0.07 17.13 -22.90
CA ARG A 322 -1.06 17.99 -23.33
C ARG A 322 -0.57 19.35 -23.81
N ARG A 323 0.45 19.94 -23.17
CA ARG A 323 1.10 21.17 -23.65
C ARG A 323 1.84 20.98 -24.98
N ILE A 324 2.49 19.83 -25.17
CA ILE A 324 3.19 19.52 -26.44
C ILE A 324 2.17 19.34 -27.57
N VAL A 325 1.07 18.62 -27.32
CA VAL A 325 -0.03 18.46 -28.29
C VAL A 325 -0.71 19.80 -28.60
N ASP A 326 -0.92 20.66 -27.59
CA ASP A 326 -1.47 22.00 -27.79
C ASP A 326 -0.50 22.92 -28.56
N GLN A 327 0.81 22.82 -28.33
CA GLN A 327 1.84 23.54 -29.09
C GLN A 327 1.91 23.07 -30.54
N ILE A 328 1.79 21.76 -30.79
CA ILE A 328 1.75 21.19 -32.14
C ILE A 328 0.47 21.65 -32.86
N LYS A 329 -0.70 21.60 -32.21
CA LYS A 329 -1.96 22.12 -32.77
C LYS A 329 -1.88 23.60 -33.09
N HIS A 330 -1.26 24.41 -32.23
CA HIS A 330 -1.07 25.85 -32.49
C HIS A 330 -0.10 26.13 -33.65
N ARG A 331 0.94 25.32 -33.84
CA ARG A 331 1.85 25.45 -34.99
C ARG A 331 1.19 25.04 -36.31
N VAL A 332 0.31 24.03 -36.28
CA VAL A 332 -0.47 23.61 -37.46
C VAL A 332 -1.54 24.65 -37.83
N LYS A 333 -2.19 25.29 -36.85
CA LYS A 333 -3.15 26.39 -37.08
C LYS A 333 -2.53 27.71 -37.55
N LYS A 334 -1.21 27.92 -37.39
CA LYS A 334 -0.48 29.09 -37.88
C LYS A 334 0.10 28.92 -39.30
N LYS A 335 0.04 27.70 -39.84
CA LYS A 335 0.52 27.35 -41.20
C LYS A 335 -0.61 27.15 -42.22
N LYS A 336 -1.87 27.27 -41.78
CA LYS A 336 -3.03 27.60 -42.60
C LYS A 336 -3.36 29.06 -42.34
#